data_AF-D5RP15-F1
#
_entry.id   AF-D5RP15-F1
#
_cell.length_a   1.000
_cell.length_b   1.000
_cell.length_c   1.000
_cell.angle_alpha   90.00
_cell.angle_beta   90.00
_cell.angle_gamma   90.00
#
_symmetry.space_group_name_H-M   'P 1'
#
loop_
_entity.id
_entity.type
_entity.pdbx_description
1 polymer ?
#
loop_
_entity_poly.entity_id
_entity_poly.type
_entity_poly.pdbx_seq_one_letter_code
_entity_poly.pdbx_strand_id
1 'polypeptide(L)'
;QAPAPFGALDRTGAPQLRFSATEPNRPIHAGDTVAVAGQGFRPGQAVTLLYGATPLPGSALVADAQGRVSGQLALPAEAEVGNHPIVVVAQAPYTASIALLKVSPRIPLSGQEGYEVTEGAVARGLYQSAYSARNNALFVTAAVGRPPVRQSELLRVDPATLAVVARV
;
A
#
# COMPACT_ATOMS: atom_id res chain seq x y z
N GLN A 1 19.13 38.94 -12.06
CA GLN A 1 19.66 38.25 -10.86
C GLN A 1 20.65 37.20 -11.32
N ALA A 2 21.82 37.10 -10.70
CA ALA A 2 22.78 36.03 -10.98
C ALA A 2 22.22 34.69 -10.46
N PRO A 3 22.39 33.56 -11.18
CA PRO A 3 21.97 32.26 -10.68
C PRO A 3 22.76 31.89 -9.43
N ALA A 4 22.09 31.26 -8.45
CA ALA A 4 22.74 30.73 -7.26
C ALA A 4 23.80 29.68 -7.67
N PRO A 5 24.96 29.61 -6.98
CA PRO A 5 25.97 28.61 -7.28
C PRO A 5 25.42 27.20 -7.06
N PHE A 6 25.74 26.27 -7.96
CA PHE A 6 25.39 24.86 -7.78
C PHE A 6 26.05 24.30 -6.51
N GLY A 7 25.24 23.71 -5.63
CA GLY A 7 25.70 23.11 -4.38
C GLY A 7 26.46 21.78 -4.59
N ALA A 8 26.92 21.20 -3.48
CA ALA A 8 27.58 19.89 -3.50
C ALA A 8 26.63 18.79 -4.03
N LEU A 9 27.08 18.04 -5.03
CA LEU A 9 26.40 16.89 -5.60
C LEU A 9 26.68 15.63 -4.78
N ASP A 10 25.66 14.83 -4.49
CA ASP A 10 25.90 13.46 -4.00
C ASP A 10 26.17 12.52 -5.17
N ARG A 11 27.44 12.17 -5.38
CA ARG A 11 27.87 11.25 -6.45
C ARG A 11 27.82 9.78 -6.05
N THR A 12 27.50 9.48 -4.79
CA THR A 12 27.58 8.11 -4.24
C THR A 12 26.25 7.62 -3.68
N GLY A 13 25.33 8.53 -3.36
CA GLY A 13 23.97 8.18 -3.00
C GLY A 13 23.23 7.58 -4.18
N ALA A 14 22.71 6.37 -4.01
CA ALA A 14 21.74 5.75 -4.91
C ALA A 14 20.39 5.70 -4.20
N PRO A 15 19.72 6.86 -4.02
CA PRO A 15 18.46 6.92 -3.28
C PRO A 15 17.41 6.06 -3.98
N GLN A 16 16.76 5.22 -3.20
CA GLN A 16 15.63 4.41 -3.66
C GLN A 16 14.40 4.84 -2.91
N LEU A 17 13.30 5.04 -3.64
CA LEU A 17 12.01 5.37 -3.09
C LEU A 17 10.98 4.38 -3.61
N ARG A 18 10.05 3.98 -2.74
CA ARG A 18 8.95 3.08 -3.06
C ARG A 18 7.66 3.65 -2.52
N PHE A 19 6.59 3.29 -3.22
CA PHE A 19 5.22 3.66 -2.88
C PHE A 19 4.42 2.39 -2.62
N SER A 20 3.60 2.42 -1.58
CA SER A 20 2.66 1.35 -1.28
C SER A 20 1.34 1.93 -0.79
N ALA A 21 0.27 1.13 -0.87
CA ALA A 21 -0.93 1.44 -0.11
C ALA A 21 -0.58 1.48 1.40
N THR A 22 -1.36 2.23 2.18
CA THR A 22 -1.28 2.25 3.64
C THR A 22 -1.68 0.90 4.24
N GLU A 23 -2.59 0.18 3.57
CA GLU A 23 -2.96 -1.19 3.88
C GLU A 23 -2.09 -2.22 3.14
N PRO A 24 -1.57 -3.25 3.83
CA PRO A 24 -0.82 -4.32 3.18
C PRO A 24 -1.63 -5.05 2.11
N ASN A 25 -0.98 -5.45 1.03
CA ASN A 25 -1.57 -6.22 -0.08
C ASN A 25 -2.76 -5.55 -0.79
N ARG A 26 -2.90 -4.23 -0.68
CA ARG A 26 -3.86 -3.46 -1.46
C ARG A 26 -3.18 -2.73 -2.62
N PRO A 27 -3.84 -2.62 -3.79
CA PRO A 27 -3.40 -1.72 -4.84
C PRO A 27 -3.57 -0.25 -4.41
N ILE A 28 -2.82 0.65 -5.04
CA ILE A 28 -3.02 2.10 -4.92
C ILE A 28 -4.02 2.53 -5.98
N HIS A 29 -5.05 3.27 -5.58
CA HIS A 29 -6.04 3.88 -6.46
C HIS A 29 -5.94 5.40 -6.42
N ALA A 30 -6.54 6.05 -7.43
CA ALA A 30 -6.71 7.49 -7.41
C ALA A 30 -7.51 7.94 -6.16
N GLY A 31 -7.11 9.08 -5.59
CA GLY A 31 -7.66 9.62 -4.34
C GLY A 31 -7.11 9.00 -3.05
N ASP A 32 -6.30 7.95 -3.12
CA ASP A 32 -5.80 7.27 -1.93
C ASP A 32 -4.71 8.10 -1.21
N THR A 33 -4.56 7.82 0.09
CA THR A 33 -3.33 8.16 0.82
C THR A 33 -2.29 7.06 0.60
N VAL A 34 -1.13 7.43 0.07
CA VAL A 34 -0.05 6.54 -0.31
C VAL A 34 1.06 6.59 0.73
N ALA A 35 1.52 5.43 1.20
CA ALA A 35 2.69 5.34 2.04
C ALA A 35 3.97 5.45 1.19
N VAL A 36 4.90 6.27 1.67
CA VAL A 36 6.21 6.47 1.03
C VAL A 36 7.29 5.92 1.96
N ALA A 37 8.21 5.14 1.38
CA ALA A 37 9.40 4.68 2.08
C ALA A 37 10.62 4.77 1.15
N GLY A 38 11.75 5.23 1.69
CA GLY A 38 12.99 5.31 0.93
C GLY A 38 14.23 5.13 1.79
N GLN A 39 15.36 4.92 1.11
CA GLN A 39 16.67 4.70 1.72
C GLN A 39 17.79 5.13 0.78
N GLY A 40 19.00 5.26 1.32
CA GLY A 40 20.18 5.68 0.55
C GLY A 40 20.35 7.19 0.47
N PHE A 41 19.64 7.93 1.32
CA PHE A 41 19.80 9.37 1.51
C PHE A 41 20.91 9.66 2.53
N ARG A 42 21.38 10.90 2.58
CA ARG A 42 22.24 11.36 3.67
C ARG A 42 21.41 11.66 4.92
N PRO A 43 21.97 11.49 6.12
CA PRO A 43 21.32 11.93 7.35
C PRO A 43 20.91 13.40 7.29
N GLY A 44 19.66 13.70 7.64
CA GLY A 44 19.11 15.06 7.65
C GLY A 44 18.84 15.66 6.27
N GLN A 45 19.01 14.90 5.18
CA GLN A 45 18.77 15.38 3.83
C GLN A 45 17.28 15.69 3.63
N ALA A 46 16.98 16.89 3.13
CA ALA A 46 15.61 17.28 2.80
C ALA A 46 15.22 16.71 1.44
N VAL A 47 14.08 16.02 1.37
CA VAL A 47 13.57 15.34 0.18
C VAL A 47 12.20 15.88 -0.18
N THR A 48 12.01 16.22 -1.46
CA THR A 48 10.73 16.67 -2.01
C THR A 48 10.35 15.79 -3.19
N LEU A 49 9.09 15.33 -3.19
CA LEU A 49 8.51 14.54 -4.29
C LEU A 49 7.68 15.42 -5.22
N LEU A 50 8.01 15.41 -6.50
CA LEU A 50 7.34 16.20 -7.53
C LEU A 50 6.68 15.30 -8.56
N TYR A 51 5.49 15.69 -9.00
CA TYR A 51 4.88 15.19 -10.23
C TYR A 51 5.04 16.27 -11.31
N GLY A 52 5.86 15.98 -12.33
CA GLY A 52 6.34 17.02 -13.25
C GLY A 52 7.13 18.09 -12.49
N ALA A 53 6.62 19.32 -12.46
CA ALA A 53 7.20 20.44 -11.73
C ALA A 53 6.46 20.76 -10.41
N THR A 54 5.38 20.04 -10.10
CA THR A 54 4.48 20.38 -9.00
C THR A 54 4.75 19.48 -7.79
N PRO A 55 4.96 20.04 -6.58
CA PRO A 55 5.08 19.24 -5.38
C PRO A 55 3.75 18.58 -5.04
N LEU A 56 3.79 17.29 -4.77
CA LEU A 56 2.60 16.57 -4.33
C LEU A 56 2.25 16.92 -2.87
N PRO A 57 0.98 16.83 -2.43
CA PRO A 57 0.63 17.06 -1.03
C PRO A 57 1.30 16.03 -0.10
N GLY A 58 2.01 16.50 0.94
CA GLY A 58 2.77 15.62 1.85
C GLY A 58 4.13 15.15 1.30
N SER A 59 4.60 15.74 0.20
CA SER A 59 5.83 15.35 -0.49
C SER A 59 7.13 15.74 0.21
N ALA A 60 7.09 16.59 1.24
CA ALA A 60 8.27 17.03 1.98
C ALA A 60 8.63 16.00 3.06
N LEU A 61 9.78 15.37 2.91
CA LEU A 61 10.31 14.35 3.80
C LEU A 61 11.71 14.74 4.26
N VAL A 62 12.13 14.24 5.43
CA VAL A 62 13.50 14.42 5.93
C VAL A 62 14.09 13.05 6.22
N ALA A 63 15.31 12.83 5.73
CA ALA A 63 16.03 11.59 5.97
C ALA A 63 16.50 11.50 7.44
N ASP A 64 16.26 10.35 8.05
CA ASP A 64 16.70 10.05 9.41
C ASP A 64 18.22 9.83 9.50
N ALA A 65 18.73 9.53 10.71
CA ALA A 65 20.14 9.29 10.96
C ALA A 65 20.73 8.09 10.18
N GLN A 66 19.87 7.20 9.68
CA GLN A 66 20.24 6.03 8.88
C GLN A 66 20.05 6.28 7.36
N GLY A 67 19.67 7.49 6.96
CA GLY A 67 19.43 7.83 5.56
C GLY A 67 18.14 7.24 5.00
N ARG A 68 17.16 6.93 5.86
CA ARG A 68 15.82 6.47 5.47
C ARG A 68 14.83 7.61 5.52
N VAL A 69 13.85 7.57 4.63
CA VAL A 69 12.70 8.49 4.65
C VAL A 69 11.42 7.69 4.77
N SER A 70 10.46 8.23 5.49
CA SER A 70 9.11 7.67 5.58
C SER A 70 8.09 8.80 5.68
N GLY A 71 6.92 8.60 5.10
CA GLY A 71 5.84 9.57 5.14
C GLY A 71 4.62 9.12 4.36
N GLN A 72 3.68 10.04 4.18
CA GLN A 72 2.44 9.81 3.45
C GLN A 72 2.21 10.93 2.45
N LEU A 73 1.61 10.56 1.32
CA LEU A 73 1.32 11.40 0.17
C LEU A 73 -0.18 11.27 -0.13
N ALA A 74 -0.88 12.38 -0.38
CA ALA A 74 -2.23 12.32 -0.92
C ALA A 74 -2.17 12.31 -2.46
N LEU A 75 -2.75 11.28 -3.07
CA LEU A 75 -2.89 11.20 -4.52
C LEU A 75 -4.16 11.94 -4.97
N PRO A 76 -4.13 12.75 -6.05
CA PRO A 76 -5.33 13.38 -6.59
C PRO A 76 -6.41 12.35 -6.96
N ALA A 77 -7.69 12.72 -6.82
CA ALA A 77 -8.83 11.85 -7.12
C ALA A 77 -8.95 11.55 -8.63
N GLU A 78 -8.47 12.47 -9.44
CA GLU A 78 -8.42 12.46 -10.90
C GLU A 78 -7.11 11.86 -11.46
N ALA A 79 -6.26 11.27 -10.62
CA ALA A 79 -5.02 10.64 -11.09
C ALA A 79 -5.32 9.50 -12.07
N GLU A 80 -4.73 9.55 -13.27
CA GLU A 80 -4.93 8.53 -14.29
C GLU A 80 -4.36 7.18 -13.87
N VAL A 81 -4.92 6.09 -14.39
CA VAL A 81 -4.40 4.74 -14.18
C VAL A 81 -3.08 4.59 -14.95
N GLY A 82 -2.05 4.05 -14.31
CA GLY A 82 -0.77 3.80 -14.96
C GLY A 82 0.43 3.94 -14.02
N ASN A 83 1.62 3.85 -14.61
CA ASN A 83 2.87 4.12 -13.90
C ASN A 83 3.25 5.60 -14.09
N HIS A 84 3.28 6.35 -13.00
CA HIS A 84 3.61 7.77 -12.99
C HIS A 84 5.05 7.99 -12.52
N PRO A 85 5.88 8.69 -13.28
CA PRO A 85 7.23 9.05 -12.85
C PRO A 85 7.14 10.18 -11.80
N ILE A 86 7.61 9.88 -10.59
CA ILE A 86 7.75 10.85 -9.51
C ILE A 86 9.20 11.27 -9.42
N VAL A 87 9.45 12.57 -9.54
CA VAL A 87 10.79 13.14 -9.40
C VAL A 87 11.09 13.30 -7.93
N VAL A 88 12.15 12.66 -7.47
CA VAL A 88 12.65 12.77 -6.09
C VAL A 88 13.79 13.75 -6.10
N VAL A 89 13.61 14.92 -5.48
CA VAL A 89 14.64 15.94 -5.35
C VAL A 89 15.12 15.94 -3.91
N ALA A 90 16.41 15.69 -3.68
CA ALA A 90 17.01 15.78 -2.37
C ALA A 90 18.04 16.91 -2.33
N GLN A 91 18.12 17.62 -1.21
CA GLN A 91 18.94 18.82 -1.03
C GLN A 91 19.92 18.65 0.13
N ALA A 92 21.09 19.30 0.00
CA ALA A 92 22.17 19.31 1.00
C ALA A 92 22.63 17.90 1.47
N PRO A 93 23.29 17.11 0.61
CA PRO A 93 23.74 17.39 -0.77
C PRO A 93 22.65 17.24 -1.83
N TYR A 94 22.85 17.85 -3.00
CA TYR A 94 21.88 17.77 -4.10
C TYR A 94 21.95 16.42 -4.82
N THR A 95 20.81 15.77 -5.00
CA THR A 95 20.63 14.64 -5.91
C THR A 95 19.19 14.57 -6.41
N ALA A 96 19.00 14.01 -7.61
CA ALA A 96 17.69 13.80 -8.19
C ALA A 96 17.57 12.39 -8.77
N SER A 97 16.41 11.77 -8.60
CA SER A 97 16.11 10.44 -9.14
C SER A 97 14.64 10.34 -9.53
N ILE A 98 14.28 9.27 -10.24
CA ILE A 98 12.89 8.98 -10.63
C ILE A 98 12.44 7.70 -9.92
N ALA A 99 11.28 7.77 -9.28
CA ALA A 99 10.60 6.62 -8.70
C ALA A 99 9.23 6.45 -9.39
N LEU A 100 8.86 5.21 -9.72
CA LEU A 100 7.57 4.94 -10.36
C LEU A 100 6.48 4.72 -9.30
N LEU A 101 5.41 5.51 -9.38
CA LEU A 101 4.19 5.33 -8.62
C LEU A 101 3.14 4.65 -9.51
N LYS A 102 2.72 3.44 -9.18
CA LYS A 102 1.67 2.73 -9.93
C LYS A 102 0.29 3.04 -9.37
N VAL A 103 -0.55 3.69 -10.15
CA VAL A 103 -1.99 3.87 -9.91
C VAL A 103 -2.73 2.75 -10.63
N SER A 104 -3.54 2.00 -9.89
CA SER A 104 -4.23 0.81 -10.37
C SER A 104 -5.70 1.12 -10.64
N PRO A 105 -6.31 0.50 -11.67
CA PRO A 105 -7.73 0.68 -11.94
C PRO A 105 -8.57 0.09 -10.81
N ARG A 106 -9.75 0.68 -10.56
CA ARG A 106 -10.79 0.04 -9.77
C ARG A 106 -11.59 -0.85 -10.73
N ILE A 107 -11.39 -2.16 -10.64
CA ILE A 107 -12.12 -3.13 -11.44
C ILE A 107 -13.30 -3.62 -10.60
N PRO A 108 -14.55 -3.29 -10.97
CA PRO A 108 -15.71 -3.81 -10.26
C PRO A 108 -15.82 -5.32 -10.45
N LEU A 109 -16.43 -6.02 -9.49
CA LEU A 109 -16.74 -7.43 -9.65
C LEU A 109 -17.81 -7.58 -10.74
N SER A 110 -17.61 -8.53 -11.66
CA SER A 110 -18.55 -8.77 -12.75
C SER A 110 -19.88 -9.26 -12.22
N GLY A 111 -20.98 -8.60 -12.61
CA GLY A 111 -22.33 -8.98 -12.23
C GLY A 111 -22.66 -8.76 -10.74
N GLN A 112 -21.84 -8.01 -10.00
CA GLN A 112 -22.05 -7.75 -8.57
C GLN A 112 -23.43 -7.16 -8.26
N GLU A 113 -23.96 -6.33 -9.16
CA GLU A 113 -25.30 -5.72 -9.02
C GLU A 113 -26.43 -6.76 -8.99
N GLY A 114 -26.19 -7.98 -9.46
CA GLY A 114 -27.13 -9.10 -9.38
C GLY A 114 -27.08 -9.89 -8.06
N TYR A 115 -26.20 -9.53 -7.13
CA TYR A 115 -26.00 -10.25 -5.87
C TYR A 115 -25.99 -9.30 -4.66
N GLU A 116 -26.63 -9.72 -3.57
CA GLU A 116 -26.41 -9.12 -2.27
C GLU A 116 -25.12 -9.71 -1.67
N VAL A 117 -24.08 -8.90 -1.56
CA VAL A 117 -22.77 -9.32 -1.05
C VAL A 117 -22.64 -8.90 0.41
N THR A 118 -22.44 -9.88 1.29
CA THR A 118 -22.08 -9.65 2.69
C THR A 118 -20.63 -10.05 2.91
N GLU A 119 -19.83 -9.19 3.54
CA GLU A 119 -18.44 -9.44 3.88
C GLU A 119 -18.25 -9.45 5.41
N GLY A 120 -17.37 -10.33 5.90
CA GLY A 120 -17.12 -10.47 7.34
C GLY A 120 -15.76 -11.11 7.63
N ALA A 121 -15.07 -10.60 8.65
CA ALA A 121 -13.80 -11.15 9.10
C ALA A 121 -14.03 -12.38 10.00
N VAL A 122 -14.09 -13.57 9.39
CA VAL A 122 -14.40 -14.83 10.10
C VAL A 122 -13.20 -15.38 10.87
N ALA A 123 -12.08 -15.62 10.17
CA ALA A 123 -10.83 -16.13 10.73
C ALA A 123 -9.65 -15.83 9.77
N ARG A 124 -8.42 -15.99 10.25
CA ARG A 124 -7.21 -15.89 9.40
C ARG A 124 -6.88 -17.25 8.79
N GLY A 125 -6.38 -17.25 7.55
CA GLY A 125 -5.93 -18.47 6.89
C GLY A 125 -7.07 -19.39 6.46
N LEU A 126 -8.22 -18.82 6.07
CA LEU A 126 -9.33 -19.56 5.47
C LEU A 126 -8.88 -20.21 4.16
N TYR A 127 -9.18 -21.50 3.97
CA TYR A 127 -8.74 -22.24 2.77
C TYR A 127 -9.80 -23.14 2.14
N GLN A 128 -10.90 -23.43 2.85
CA GLN A 128 -12.01 -24.19 2.29
C GLN A 128 -13.33 -23.68 2.87
N SER A 129 -14.39 -23.77 2.07
CA SER A 129 -15.76 -23.49 2.50
C SER A 129 -16.74 -24.51 1.94
N ALA A 130 -17.85 -24.73 2.65
CA ALA A 130 -18.96 -25.56 2.20
C ALA A 130 -20.27 -25.06 2.81
N TYR A 131 -21.28 -24.81 1.98
CA TYR A 131 -22.61 -24.44 2.43
C TYR A 131 -23.49 -25.68 2.63
N SER A 132 -24.22 -25.74 3.75
CA SER A 132 -25.18 -26.79 4.06
C SER A 132 -26.59 -26.23 4.13
N ALA A 133 -27.36 -26.41 3.06
CA ALA A 133 -28.78 -25.98 3.02
C ALA A 133 -29.62 -26.66 4.12
N ARG A 134 -29.37 -27.95 4.40
CA ARG A 134 -30.08 -28.69 5.46
C ARG A 134 -29.91 -28.06 6.84
N ASN A 135 -28.71 -27.56 7.14
CA ASN A 135 -28.37 -27.03 8.47
C ASN A 135 -28.37 -25.49 8.52
N ASN A 136 -28.71 -24.84 7.40
CA ASN A 136 -28.58 -23.41 7.16
C ASN A 136 -27.26 -22.85 7.72
N ALA A 137 -26.15 -23.45 7.32
CA ALA A 137 -24.83 -23.14 7.89
C ALA A 137 -23.76 -23.11 6.81
N LEU A 138 -22.87 -22.13 6.89
CA LEU A 138 -21.63 -22.08 6.15
C LEU A 138 -20.52 -22.69 7.02
N PHE A 139 -19.86 -23.73 6.53
CA PHE A 139 -18.68 -24.30 7.17
C PHE A 139 -17.44 -23.77 6.50
N VAL A 140 -16.46 -23.33 7.27
CA VAL A 140 -15.16 -22.89 6.75
C VAL A 140 -14.03 -23.47 7.56
N THR A 141 -12.91 -23.78 6.92
CA THR A 141 -11.70 -24.25 7.59
C THR A 141 -10.64 -23.15 7.57
N ALA A 142 -9.92 -23.01 8.69
CA ALA A 142 -8.84 -22.04 8.84
C ALA A 142 -7.57 -22.74 9.36
N ALA A 143 -6.42 -22.37 8.82
CA ALA A 143 -5.12 -22.83 9.32
C ALA A 143 -4.08 -21.70 9.27
N VAL A 144 -3.30 -21.57 10.34
CA VAL A 144 -2.25 -20.54 10.46
C VAL A 144 -0.93 -21.17 10.84
N GLY A 145 0.10 -20.83 10.07
CA GLY A 145 1.48 -21.30 10.22
C GLY A 145 2.00 -21.84 8.90
N ARG A 146 3.09 -21.24 8.39
CA ARG A 146 3.91 -21.90 7.36
C ARG A 146 4.73 -22.96 8.07
N PRO A 147 4.89 -24.19 7.52
CA PRO A 147 5.36 -25.37 8.24
C PRO A 147 6.36 -25.06 9.37
N PRO A 148 6.04 -25.36 10.64
CA PRO A 148 4.83 -26.08 11.10
C PRO A 148 3.56 -25.23 11.23
N VAL A 149 2.39 -25.87 11.03
CA VAL A 149 1.06 -25.28 11.33
C VAL A 149 0.92 -25.14 12.85
N ARG A 150 0.45 -23.98 13.32
CA ARG A 150 0.30 -23.66 14.75
C ARG A 150 -1.14 -23.69 15.25
N GLN A 151 -2.09 -23.45 14.35
CA GLN A 151 -3.52 -23.45 14.65
C GLN A 151 -4.28 -23.97 13.43
N SER A 152 -5.26 -24.84 13.67
CA SER A 152 -6.19 -25.36 12.68
C SER A 152 -7.56 -25.44 13.33
N GLU A 153 -8.60 -24.94 12.67
CA GLU A 153 -9.97 -24.97 13.19
C GLU A 153 -11.00 -25.15 12.06
N LEU A 154 -12.10 -25.82 12.36
CA LEU A 154 -13.33 -25.86 11.58
C LEU A 154 -14.35 -24.92 12.23
N LEU A 155 -14.83 -23.94 11.48
CA LEU A 155 -15.83 -22.98 11.95
C LEU A 155 -17.19 -23.27 11.33
N ARG A 156 -18.24 -23.23 12.17
CA ARG A 156 -19.63 -23.10 11.72
C ARG A 156 -20.00 -21.63 11.76
N VAL A 157 -20.49 -21.13 10.64
CA VAL A 157 -20.78 -19.71 10.40
C VAL A 157 -22.24 -19.56 9.97
N ASP A 158 -22.90 -18.53 10.48
CA ASP A 158 -24.22 -18.13 10.02
C ASP A 158 -24.11 -17.60 8.57
N PRO A 159 -24.85 -18.17 7.60
CA PRO A 159 -24.67 -17.83 6.19
C PRO A 159 -25.19 -16.43 5.81
N ALA A 160 -26.05 -15.81 6.62
CA ALA A 160 -26.59 -14.49 6.35
C ALA A 160 -25.75 -13.38 7.00
N THR A 161 -25.29 -13.60 8.23
CA THR A 161 -24.58 -12.57 9.01
C THR A 161 -23.06 -12.76 9.02
N LEU A 162 -22.57 -13.92 8.58
CA LEU A 162 -21.17 -14.34 8.68
C LEU A 162 -20.62 -14.41 10.12
N ALA A 163 -21.51 -14.44 11.13
CA ALA A 163 -21.11 -14.61 12.51
C ALA A 163 -20.66 -16.05 12.79
N VAL A 164 -19.57 -16.21 13.55
CA VAL A 164 -19.09 -17.53 13.99
C VAL A 164 -20.00 -18.07 15.08
N VAL A 165 -20.61 -19.22 14.84
CA VAL A 165 -21.52 -19.90 15.76
C VAL A 165 -20.80 -20.98 16.57
N ALA A 166 -19.81 -21.66 15.97
CA ALA A 166 -19.01 -22.67 16.65
C ALA A 166 -17.61 -22.81 16.02
N ARG A 167 -16.68 -23.35 16.80
CA ARG A 167 -15.28 -23.64 16.43
C ARG A 167 -14.89 -25.01 16.99
N VAL A 168 -14.15 -25.80 16.22
CA VAL A 168 -13.56 -27.09 16.63
C VAL A 168 -12.13 -27.18 16.14
#